data_AF-A0A9X8SXT6-F1
#
_entry.id   AF-A0A9X8SXT6-F1
#
_cell.length_a   1.000
_cell.length_b   1.000
_cell.length_c   1.000
_cell.angle_alpha   90.00
_cell.angle_beta   90.00
_cell.angle_gamma   90.00
#
_symmetry.space_group_name_H-M   'P 1'
#
loop_
_entity.id
_entity.type
_entity.pdbx_description
1 polymer ?
#
loop_
_entity_poly.entity_id
_entity_poly.type
_entity_poly.pdbx_seq_one_letter_code
_entity_poly.pdbx_strand_id
1 'polypeptide(L)'
;MFDLLQHFIDLGAIVVLPILIFIFGMLLGTPARKAFNAGLTVGIGFVGLNLVVELLSGSLGKAAQAMVERFGLQLTTLDVGWPAAAAISYGTLSYSYWNCHQYLLAVHRVDENING
;
A
#
# COMPACT_ATOMS: atom_id res chain seq x y z
N MET A 1 -20.65 18.58 13.34
CA MET A 1 -19.18 18.39 13.42
C MET A 1 -18.77 17.02 12.89
N PHE A 2 -19.48 15.94 13.24
CA PHE A 2 -19.28 14.62 12.63
C PHE A 2 -19.62 14.57 11.14
N ASP A 3 -20.62 15.32 10.66
CA ASP A 3 -21.02 15.32 9.24
C ASP A 3 -19.94 15.89 8.30
N LEU A 4 -19.18 16.89 8.77
CA LEU A 4 -18.05 17.46 8.03
C LEU A 4 -16.90 16.45 7.89
N LEU A 5 -16.68 15.64 8.94
CA LEU A 5 -15.68 14.59 8.97
C LEU A 5 -16.09 13.40 8.07
N GLN A 6 -17.36 13.01 8.11
CA GLN A 6 -17.88 11.95 7.24
C GLN A 6 -17.85 12.36 5.76
N HIS A 7 -18.27 13.59 5.45
CA HIS A 7 -18.16 14.11 4.09
C HIS A 7 -16.70 14.09 3.61
N PHE A 8 -15.74 14.50 4.45
CA PHE A 8 -14.32 14.45 4.11
C PHE A 8 -13.79 13.03 3.84
N ILE A 9 -14.30 12.03 4.55
CA ILE A 9 -13.91 10.62 4.38
C ILE A 9 -14.57 10.01 3.14
N ASP A 10 -15.82 10.40 2.83
CA ASP A 10 -16.58 9.91 1.68
C ASP A 10 -16.06 10.41 0.32
N LEU A 11 -15.28 11.50 0.28
CA LEU A 11 -14.55 11.93 -0.93
C LEU A 11 -13.52 10.89 -1.41
N GLY A 12 -13.20 9.90 -0.58
CA GLY A 12 -12.33 8.77 -0.91
C GLY A 12 -10.85 9.05 -0.67
N ALA A 13 -10.12 7.99 -0.28
CA ALA A 13 -8.70 8.06 0.07
C ALA A 13 -7.82 8.65 -1.06
N ILE A 14 -8.23 8.46 -2.32
CA ILE A 14 -7.56 8.98 -3.51
C ILE A 14 -7.53 10.51 -3.54
N VAL A 15 -8.55 11.19 -3.01
CA VAL A 15 -8.65 12.67 -3.01
C VAL A 15 -8.12 13.25 -1.70
N VAL A 16 -8.31 12.55 -0.59
CA VAL A 16 -7.83 12.98 0.73
C VAL A 16 -6.30 13.01 0.80
N LEU A 17 -5.61 12.03 0.24
CA LEU A 17 -4.15 11.92 0.33
C LEU A 17 -3.40 13.08 -0.38
N PRO A 18 -3.75 13.48 -1.62
CA PRO A 18 -3.17 14.67 -2.27
C PRO A 18 -3.41 15.99 -1.53
N ILE A 19 -4.62 16.18 -0.99
CA ILE A 19 -4.98 17.38 -0.21
C ILE A 19 -4.11 17.45 1.05
N LEU A 20 -3.90 16.31 1.72
CA LEU A 20 -3.06 16.24 2.91
C LEU A 20 -1.59 16.56 2.59
N ILE A 21 -1.03 15.97 1.52
CA ILE A 21 0.34 16.27 1.04
C ILE A 21 0.49 17.75 0.67
N PHE A 22 -0.52 18.35 0.05
CA PHE A 22 -0.52 19.76 -0.31
C PHE A 22 -0.46 20.67 0.92
N ILE A 23 -1.29 20.40 1.94
CA ILE A 23 -1.29 21.16 3.21
C ILE A 23 0.03 20.97 3.95
N PHE A 24 0.54 19.74 4.05
CA PHE A 24 1.84 19.46 4.66
C PHE A 24 3.00 20.18 3.93
N GLY A 25 2.97 20.18 2.59
CA GLY A 25 3.97 20.87 1.78
C GLY A 25 3.97 22.38 2.01
N MET A 26 2.80 22.99 2.19
CA MET A 26 2.68 24.40 2.54
C MET A 26 3.18 24.70 3.96
N LEU A 27 2.88 23.84 4.93
CA LEU A 27 3.38 23.98 6.30
C LEU A 27 4.90 23.91 6.40
N LEU A 28 5.55 23.11 5.55
CA LEU A 28 7.01 22.99 5.44
C LEU A 28 7.67 24.15 4.67
N GLY A 29 6.92 25.18 4.26
CA GLY A 29 7.46 26.37 3.58
C GLY A 29 7.72 26.16 2.08
N THR A 30 7.15 25.12 1.47
CA THR A 30 7.28 24.88 0.03
C THR A 30 6.37 25.85 -0.73
N PRO A 31 6.84 26.51 -1.82
CA PRO A 31 5.99 27.43 -2.56
C PRO A 31 4.77 26.69 -3.13
N ALA A 32 3.59 27.32 -3.04
CA ALA A 32 2.29 26.69 -3.35
C ALA A 32 2.25 25.97 -4.71
N ARG A 33 2.93 26.53 -5.73
CA ARG A 33 3.05 25.90 -7.06
C ARG A 33 3.78 24.56 -7.03
N LYS A 34 4.83 24.42 -6.21
CA LYS A 34 5.56 23.16 -6.04
C LYS A 34 4.77 22.17 -5.20
N ALA A 35 4.12 22.63 -4.12
CA ALA A 35 3.27 21.79 -3.29
C ALA A 35 2.08 21.22 -4.07
N PHE A 36 1.45 22.02 -4.94
CA PHE A 36 0.34 21.58 -5.79
C PHE A 36 0.77 20.51 -6.78
N ASN A 37 1.89 20.74 -7.47
CA ASN A 37 2.44 19.74 -8.40
C ASN A 37 2.81 18.44 -7.68
N ALA A 38 3.40 18.53 -6.48
CA ALA A 38 3.70 17.35 -5.67
C ALA A 38 2.45 16.57 -5.26
N GLY A 39 1.39 17.26 -4.79
CA GLY A 39 0.11 16.63 -4.48
C GLY A 39 -0.51 15.94 -5.71
N LEU A 40 -0.48 16.60 -6.87
CA LEU A 40 -1.01 16.04 -8.12
C LEU A 40 -0.22 14.80 -8.58
N THR A 41 1.12 14.83 -8.52
CA THR A 41 1.95 13.67 -8.87
C THR A 41 1.68 12.48 -7.97
N VAL A 42 1.53 12.69 -6.66
CA VAL A 42 1.17 11.64 -5.70
C VAL A 42 -0.23 11.09 -5.97
N GLY A 43 -1.20 11.95 -6.27
CA GLY A 43 -2.56 11.54 -6.61
C GLY A 43 -2.64 10.67 -7.86
N ILE A 44 -2.01 11.10 -8.96
CA ILE A 44 -1.96 10.33 -10.21
C ILE A 44 -1.21 9.00 -10.01
N GLY A 45 -0.11 9.02 -9.25
CA GLY A 45 0.65 7.81 -8.93
C GLY A 45 -0.15 6.79 -8.13
N PHE A 46 -0.96 7.25 -7.16
CA PHE A 46 -1.81 6.37 -6.36
C PHE A 46 -2.94 5.74 -7.18
N VAL A 47 -3.55 6.50 -8.10
CA VAL A 47 -4.54 5.95 -9.04
C VAL A 47 -3.89 4.89 -9.96
N GLY A 48 -2.72 5.18 -10.50
CA GLY A 48 -1.98 4.23 -11.34
C GLY A 48 -1.58 2.96 -10.60
N LEU A 49 -1.15 3.06 -9.34
CA LEU A 49 -0.85 1.91 -8.48
C LEU A 49 -2.09 1.03 -8.27
N ASN A 50 -3.23 1.61 -7.88
CA ASN A 50 -4.46 0.84 -7.67
C ASN A 50 -4.90 0.10 -8.93
N LEU A 51 -4.78 0.75 -10.10
CA LEU A 51 -5.10 0.13 -11.38
C LEU A 51 -4.15 -1.04 -11.72
N VAL A 52 -2.84 -0.88 -11.49
CA VAL A 52 -1.87 -1.96 -11.70
C VAL A 52 -2.12 -3.12 -10.74
N VAL A 53 -2.41 -2.83 -9.45
CA VAL A 53 -2.74 -3.86 -8.45
C VAL A 53 -3.99 -4.62 -8.86
N GLU A 54 -5.05 -3.96 -9.30
CA GLU A 54 -6.26 -4.65 -9.79
C GLU A 54 -5.98 -5.54 -11.01
N LEU A 55 -5.20 -5.06 -11.97
CA LEU A 55 -4.83 -5.82 -13.17
C LEU A 55 -4.00 -7.06 -12.81
N LEU A 56 -3.03 -6.90 -11.92
CA LEU A 56 -2.20 -7.99 -11.43
C LEU A 56 -3.04 -8.96 -10.61
N SER A 57 -3.83 -8.51 -9.63
CA SER A 57 -4.70 -9.37 -8.83
C SER A 57 -5.72 -10.14 -9.68
N GLY A 58 -6.28 -9.52 -10.72
CA GLY A 58 -7.19 -10.20 -11.64
C GLY A 58 -6.51 -11.26 -12.52
N SER A 59 -5.28 -11.02 -12.97
CA SER A 59 -4.56 -11.92 -13.87
C SER A 59 -3.76 -12.99 -13.13
N LEU A 60 -2.93 -12.58 -12.16
CA LEU A 60 -2.21 -13.49 -11.26
C LEU A 60 -3.18 -14.29 -10.41
N GLY A 61 -4.31 -13.72 -10.00
CA GLY A 61 -5.24 -14.45 -9.15
C GLY A 61 -5.86 -15.68 -9.83
N LYS A 62 -6.21 -15.54 -11.11
CA LYS A 62 -6.67 -16.67 -11.93
C LYS A 62 -5.57 -17.69 -12.18
N ALA A 63 -4.33 -17.24 -12.45
CA ALA A 63 -3.20 -18.12 -12.65
C ALA A 63 -2.80 -18.88 -11.37
N ALA A 64 -2.85 -18.21 -10.22
CA ALA A 64 -2.60 -18.80 -8.91
C ALA A 64 -3.69 -19.81 -8.53
N GLN A 65 -4.97 -19.53 -8.79
CA GLN A 65 -6.04 -20.51 -8.59
C GLN A 65 -5.85 -21.76 -9.47
N ALA A 66 -5.46 -21.58 -10.73
CA ALA A 66 -5.15 -22.70 -11.62
C ALA A 66 -3.93 -23.53 -11.16
N MET A 67 -2.94 -22.90 -10.52
CA MET A 67 -1.82 -23.59 -9.88
C MET A 67 -2.29 -24.39 -8.65
N VAL A 68 -3.08 -23.77 -7.78
CA VAL A 68 -3.63 -24.39 -6.56
C VAL A 68 -4.45 -25.63 -6.90
N GLU A 69 -5.27 -25.58 -7.95
CA GLU A 69 -6.05 -26.73 -8.44
C GLU A 69 -5.18 -27.87 -8.98
N ARG A 70 -4.07 -27.55 -9.66
CA ARG A 70 -3.12 -28.57 -10.18
C ARG A 70 -2.26 -29.22 -9.09
N PHE A 71 -1.91 -28.47 -8.05
CA PHE A 71 -1.10 -28.96 -6.94
C PHE A 71 -1.94 -29.50 -5.77
N GLY A 72 -3.28 -29.49 -5.87
CA GLY A 72 -4.19 -30.00 -4.83
C GLY A 72 -4.12 -29.21 -3.53
N LEU A 73 -3.65 -27.97 -3.58
CA LEU A 73 -3.53 -27.10 -2.41
C LEU A 73 -4.90 -26.46 -2.10
N GLN A 74 -5.18 -26.20 -0.83
CA GLN A 74 -6.38 -25.44 -0.42
C GLN A 74 -5.96 -23.99 -0.13
N LEU A 75 -5.83 -23.18 -1.18
CA LEU A 75 -5.49 -21.76 -1.05
C LEU A 75 -6.65 -20.90 -1.55
N THR A 76 -7.47 -20.43 -0.61
CA THR A 76 -8.70 -19.65 -0.87
C THR A 76 -8.45 -18.15 -1.04
N THR A 77 -7.25 -17.65 -0.73
CA THR A 77 -6.99 -16.20 -0.64
C THR A 77 -5.62 -15.83 -1.21
N LEU A 78 -5.59 -14.76 -1.99
CA LEU A 78 -4.37 -14.13 -2.49
C LEU A 78 -4.01 -13.00 -1.53
N ASP A 79 -2.87 -13.12 -0.84
CA ASP A 79 -2.45 -12.12 0.13
C ASP A 79 -1.89 -10.87 -0.57
N VAL A 80 -2.72 -9.83 -0.60
CA VAL A 80 -2.35 -8.49 -1.07
C VAL A 80 -2.04 -7.56 0.11
N GLY A 81 -1.73 -8.08 1.30
CA GLY A 81 -1.59 -7.35 2.58
C GLY A 81 -0.46 -6.32 2.66
N TRP A 82 0.33 -6.15 1.60
CA TRP A 82 1.48 -5.23 1.56
C TRP A 82 1.13 -3.75 1.88
N PRO A 83 -0.04 -3.18 1.50
CA PRO A 83 -0.38 -1.79 1.85
C PRO A 83 -0.68 -1.65 3.35
N ALA A 84 -1.28 -2.66 3.97
CA ALA A 84 -1.57 -2.67 5.41
C ALA A 84 -0.27 -2.80 6.21
N ALA A 85 0.64 -3.70 5.79
CA ALA A 85 1.95 -3.85 6.42
C ALA A 85 2.81 -2.57 6.29
N ALA A 86 2.77 -1.91 5.12
CA ALA A 86 3.45 -0.64 4.90
C ALA A 86 2.87 0.51 5.75
N ALA A 87 1.55 0.61 5.86
CA ALA A 87 0.93 1.64 6.70
C ALA A 87 1.30 1.49 8.18
N ILE A 88 1.35 0.26 8.68
CA ILE A 88 1.74 -0.04 10.07
C ILE A 88 3.23 0.25 10.31
N SER A 89 4.11 -0.04 9.34
CA SER A 89 5.55 0.17 9.49
C SER A 89 5.94 1.66 9.52
N TYR A 90 5.30 2.50 8.71
CA TYR A 90 5.54 3.95 8.72
C TYR A 90 4.88 4.67 9.91
N GLY A 91 3.79 4.12 10.46
CA GLY A 91 3.03 4.75 11.54
C GLY A 91 3.67 4.66 12.94
N THR A 92 4.60 3.71 13.18
CA THR A 92 5.17 3.52 14.53
C THR A 92 6.69 3.29 14.55
N LEU A 93 7.42 4.21 15.18
CA LEU A 93 8.87 4.16 15.37
C LEU A 93 9.39 2.87 16.03
N SER A 94 8.64 2.29 16.98
CA SER A 94 9.03 1.04 17.68
C SER A 94 8.74 -0.24 16.87
N TYR A 95 7.68 -0.26 16.06
CA TYR A 95 7.35 -1.43 15.25
C TYR A 95 8.18 -1.52 13.97
N SER A 96 8.74 -0.42 13.46
CA SER A 96 9.66 -0.49 12.32
C SER A 96 10.91 -1.33 12.61
N TYR A 97 11.46 -1.30 13.83
CA TYR A 97 12.62 -2.12 14.20
C TYR A 97 12.27 -3.60 14.40
N TRP A 98 11.13 -3.87 15.05
CA TRP A 98 10.64 -5.24 15.29
C TRP A 98 10.15 -5.92 14.01
N ASN A 99 9.45 -5.19 13.14
CA ASN A 99 8.99 -5.70 11.85
C ASN A 99 10.15 -5.86 10.87
N CYS A 100 11.16 -4.98 10.88
CA CYS A 100 12.39 -5.16 10.10
C CYS A 100 13.13 -6.45 10.49
N HIS A 101 13.25 -6.75 11.79
CA HIS A 101 13.86 -8.00 12.24
C HIS A 101 13.03 -9.24 11.85
N GLN A 102 11.69 -9.18 11.98
CA GLN A 102 10.79 -10.25 11.55
C GLN A 102 10.79 -10.47 10.03
N TYR A 103 10.81 -9.40 9.23
CA TYR A 103 10.91 -9.49 7.77
C TYR A 103 12.27 -10.02 7.31
N LEU A 104 13.38 -9.59 7.93
CA LEU A 104 14.70 -10.13 7.61
C LEU A 104 14.79 -11.62 7.93
N LEU A 105 14.22 -12.05 9.06
CA LEU A 105 14.14 -13.47 9.41
C LEU A 105 13.21 -14.25 8.48
N ALA A 106 12.11 -13.66 8.00
CA ALA A 106 11.23 -14.28 7.02
C ALA A 106 11.90 -14.42 5.64
N VAL A 107 12.63 -13.39 5.18
CA VAL A 107 13.40 -13.43 3.92
C VAL A 107 14.55 -14.43 4.01
N HIS A 108 15.30 -14.45 5.13
CA HIS A 108 16.33 -15.46 5.35
C HIS A 108 15.76 -16.89 5.37
N ARG A 109 14.57 -17.08 5.96
CA ARG A 109 13.92 -18.40 6.03
C ARG A 109 13.36 -18.85 4.67
N VAL A 110 13.01 -17.92 3.79
CA VAL A 110 12.65 -18.22 2.39
C VAL A 110 13.89 -18.58 1.57
N ASP A 111 15.01 -17.88 1.77
CA ASP A 111 16.27 -18.16 1.08
C ASP A 111 16.88 -19.51 1.49
N GLU A 112 16.75 -19.90 2.77
CA GLU A 112 17.14 -21.23 3.25
C GLU A 112 16.27 -22.37 2.68
N ASN A 113 14.99 -22.11 2.37
CA ASN A 113 14.08 -23.12 1.83
C ASN A 113 14.17 -23.26 0.29
N ILE A 114 14.83 -22.32 -0.39
CA ILE A 114 15.07 -22.38 -1.85
C ILE A 114 16.46 -22.96 -2.16
N ASN A 115 17.44 -22.80 -1.25
CA ASN A 115 18.80 -23.29 -1.39
C ASN A 115 19.09 -24.58 -0.58
N GLY A 116 18.06 -25.23 -0.05
CA GLY A 116 18.11 -26.49 0.72
C GLY A 116 17.51 -27.67 -0.01
#